data_AF-A0A2R5LN41-F1
#
_entry.id   AF-A0A2R5LN41-F1
#
_cell.length_a   1.000
_cell.length_b   1.000
_cell.length_c   1.000
_cell.angle_alpha   90.00
_cell.angle_beta   90.00
_cell.angle_gamma   90.00
#
_symmetry.space_group_name_H-M   'P 1'
#
loop_
_entity.id
_entity.type
_entity.pdbx_description
1 polymer ?
#
loop_
_entity_poly.entity_id
_entity_poly.type
_entity_poly.pdbx_seq_one_letter_code
_entity_poly.pdbx_strand_id
1 'polypeptide(L)'
;MVATKLTVVVLLFGMALAAPAEAPAGDLQADAQTNVQAAQVPPRPQINWGKCPQLQPTESERQQKALVIDQCLEKVPLPNIENATQEDVQKHREDVTTCALHTEGWFNEKGRYRFDRARSEILNKQLAKDVESVVLSKHDECKTESEEKFAQQYVSQVQLYQACMDYHISQICGIQIAQPAPPQGAPHQG
;
A
#
# COMPACT_ATOMS: atom_id res chain seq x y z
N MET A 1 7.37 -2.64 -34.69
CA MET A 1 6.39 -2.70 -33.58
C MET A 1 7.19 -2.79 -32.30
N VAL A 2 7.33 -1.69 -31.55
CA VAL A 2 8.09 -1.66 -30.30
C VAL A 2 7.09 -1.98 -29.19
N ALA A 3 7.20 -3.20 -28.64
CA ALA A 3 6.42 -3.61 -27.48
C ALA A 3 6.96 -2.90 -26.24
N THR A 4 6.40 -1.74 -25.92
CA THR A 4 6.67 -1.02 -24.68
C THR A 4 6.11 -1.87 -23.53
N LYS A 5 6.96 -2.65 -22.87
CA LYS A 5 6.59 -3.34 -21.64
C LYS A 5 6.29 -2.28 -20.59
N LEU A 6 5.01 -2.09 -20.27
CA LEU A 6 4.58 -1.29 -19.12
C LEU A 6 5.10 -1.96 -17.85
N THR A 7 6.17 -1.42 -17.31
CA THR A 7 6.73 -1.80 -16.02
C THR A 7 5.89 -1.14 -14.94
N VAL A 8 4.91 -1.88 -14.40
CA VAL A 8 4.05 -1.43 -13.30
C VAL A 8 4.84 -1.50 -12.01
N VAL A 9 5.25 -0.33 -11.52
CA VAL A 9 5.89 -0.15 -10.23
C VAL A 9 4.80 -0.28 -9.16
N VAL A 10 4.80 -1.41 -8.47
CA VAL A 10 4.11 -1.48 -7.18
C VAL A 10 5.02 -0.83 -6.17
N LEU A 11 4.67 0.41 -5.81
CA LEU A 11 5.02 0.91 -4.51
C LEU A 11 4.15 0.18 -3.51
N LEU A 12 4.82 -0.76 -2.87
CA LEU A 12 4.38 -1.44 -1.67
C LEU A 12 4.31 -0.38 -0.58
N PHE A 13 3.22 0.36 -0.58
CA PHE A 13 2.66 0.83 0.66
C PHE A 13 1.68 -0.26 1.03
N GLY A 14 2.05 -1.05 2.03
CA GLY A 14 1.05 -1.76 2.82
C GLY A 14 -0.12 -0.81 3.04
N MET A 15 -1.29 -1.20 2.53
CA MET A 15 -2.52 -0.47 2.77
C MET A 15 -2.85 -0.61 4.26
N ALA A 16 -2.21 0.21 5.09
CA ALA A 16 -2.80 0.67 6.32
C ALA A 16 -3.97 1.58 5.92
N LEU A 17 -5.09 0.96 5.53
CA LEU A 17 -6.39 1.60 5.59
C LEU A 17 -6.58 1.98 7.06
N ALA A 18 -6.38 3.27 7.35
CA ALA A 18 -6.75 3.86 8.62
C ALA A 18 -8.19 3.43 8.90
N ALA A 19 -8.37 2.66 9.97
CA ALA A 19 -9.69 2.39 10.49
C ALA A 19 -10.37 3.75 10.79
N PRO A 20 -11.66 3.94 10.46
CA PRO A 20 -12.37 5.08 11.00
C PRO A 20 -12.34 4.96 12.52
N ALA A 21 -11.89 6.02 13.18
CA ALA A 21 -11.93 6.12 14.63
C ALA A 21 -13.38 5.91 15.10
N GLU A 22 -13.58 4.95 16.00
CA GLU A 22 -14.86 4.72 16.66
C GLU A 22 -15.28 6.01 17.38
N ALA A 23 -16.39 6.59 16.94
CA ALA A 23 -17.08 7.62 17.71
C ALA A 23 -17.88 6.91 18.83
N PRO A 24 -17.86 7.41 20.08
CA PRO A 24 -18.63 6.82 21.15
C PRO A 24 -20.13 6.98 20.89
N ALA A 25 -20.88 5.91 21.12
CA ALA A 25 -22.33 5.88 21.05
C ALA A 25 -22.94 6.87 22.06
N GLY A 26 -23.73 7.81 21.55
CA GLY A 26 -24.49 8.78 22.32
C GLY A 26 -25.85 9.02 21.65
N ASP A 27 -26.89 8.68 22.41
CA ASP A 27 -28.33 8.72 22.23
C ASP A 27 -28.99 9.51 21.08
N LEU A 28 -30.03 8.87 20.53
CA LEU A 28 -31.03 9.38 19.59
C LEU A 28 -31.81 10.57 20.16
N GLN A 29 -31.77 11.72 19.49
CA GLN A 29 -32.93 12.62 19.40
C GLN A 29 -32.90 13.40 18.08
N ALA A 30 -34.01 13.30 17.36
CA ALA A 30 -34.23 13.90 16.06
C ALA A 30 -34.54 15.40 16.21
N ASP A 31 -33.81 16.23 15.48
CA ASP A 31 -34.36 17.45 14.89
C ASP A 31 -33.63 17.75 13.57
N ALA A 32 -34.41 17.90 12.52
CA ALA A 32 -33.96 18.15 11.17
C ALA A 32 -33.49 19.60 11.02
N GLN A 33 -32.24 19.80 10.61
CA GLN A 33 -31.83 20.97 9.81
C GLN A 33 -30.44 20.74 9.18
N THR A 34 -30.45 20.62 7.85
CA THR A 34 -29.39 20.94 6.89
C THR A 34 -28.02 21.33 7.46
N ASN A 35 -27.06 20.40 7.39
CA ASN A 35 -25.70 20.73 6.98
C ASN A 35 -25.06 19.47 6.41
N VAL A 36 -25.11 19.29 5.09
CA VAL A 36 -24.23 18.34 4.40
C VAL A 36 -22.84 18.96 4.47
N GLN A 37 -22.16 18.80 5.60
CA GLN A 37 -20.72 19.01 5.67
C GLN A 37 -20.15 18.03 4.66
N ALA A 38 -19.72 18.57 3.51
CA ALA A 38 -18.87 17.85 2.57
C ALA A 38 -17.79 17.20 3.42
N ALA A 39 -17.84 15.87 3.58
CA ALA A 39 -16.86 15.12 4.33
C ALA A 39 -15.51 15.50 3.73
N GLN A 40 -14.76 16.34 4.44
CA GLN A 40 -13.48 16.81 3.94
C GLN A 40 -12.61 15.57 3.83
N VAL A 41 -12.29 15.19 2.59
CA VAL A 41 -11.32 14.13 2.33
C VAL A 41 -10.07 14.48 3.14
N PRO A 42 -9.64 13.64 4.09
CA PRO A 42 -8.52 13.97 4.93
C PRO A 42 -7.31 14.30 4.05
N PRO A 43 -6.56 15.36 4.37
CA PRO A 43 -5.40 15.75 3.56
C PRO A 43 -4.46 14.55 3.45
N ARG A 44 -4.05 14.22 2.23
CA ARG A 44 -3.11 13.11 2.03
C ARG A 44 -1.81 13.45 2.78
N PRO A 45 -1.23 12.48 3.50
CA PRO A 45 0.06 12.70 4.14
C PRO A 45 1.10 13.09 3.09
N GLN A 46 1.90 14.11 3.39
CA GLN A 46 3.09 14.38 2.60
C GLN A 46 4.17 13.37 3.00
N ILE A 47 4.87 12.81 2.00
CA ILE A 47 5.92 11.82 2.25
C ILE A 47 7.26 12.42 1.83
N ASN A 48 8.19 12.47 2.77
CA ASN A 48 9.59 12.71 2.47
C ASN A 48 10.25 11.38 2.10
N TRP A 49 10.72 11.27 0.85
CA TRP A 49 11.35 10.06 0.31
C TRP A 49 12.84 9.93 0.64
N GLY A 50 13.40 10.92 1.33
CA GLY A 50 14.78 10.95 1.80
C GLY A 50 15.79 10.76 0.67
N LYS A 51 16.67 9.77 0.80
CA LYS A 51 17.72 9.44 -0.18
C LYS A 51 17.18 8.76 -1.45
N CYS A 52 15.89 8.48 -1.50
CA CYS A 52 15.29 7.69 -2.57
C CYS A 52 14.08 8.38 -3.24
N PRO A 53 14.22 9.61 -3.75
CA PRO A 53 13.12 10.31 -4.43
C PRO A 53 12.55 9.55 -5.63
N GLN A 54 13.35 8.72 -6.30
CA GLN A 54 12.96 7.83 -7.39
C GLN A 54 11.93 6.75 -6.99
N LEU A 55 11.75 6.51 -5.68
CA LEU A 55 10.69 5.64 -5.16
C LEU A 55 9.34 6.36 -5.07
N GLN A 56 9.26 7.67 -5.30
CA GLN A 56 7.95 8.33 -5.35
C GLN A 56 7.13 7.80 -6.54
N PRO A 57 5.85 7.43 -6.35
CA PRO A 57 5.02 7.05 -7.48
C PRO A 57 4.75 8.29 -8.32
N THR A 58 4.81 8.13 -9.63
CA THR A 58 4.22 9.05 -10.59
C THR A 58 2.70 9.06 -10.44
N GLU A 59 2.05 10.07 -11.02
CA GLU A 59 0.59 10.12 -11.02
C GLU A 59 -0.03 8.96 -11.82
N SER A 60 0.57 8.63 -12.96
CA SER A 60 0.12 7.51 -13.80
C SER A 60 0.21 6.17 -13.05
N GLU A 61 1.30 5.91 -12.31
CA GLU A 61 1.42 4.70 -11.49
C GLU A 61 0.35 4.62 -10.40
N ARG A 62 0.02 5.75 -9.74
CA ARG A 62 -1.08 5.79 -8.75
C ARG A 62 -2.43 5.50 -9.39
N GLN A 63 -2.73 6.12 -10.53
CA GLN A 63 -3.99 5.91 -11.24
C GLN A 63 -4.12 4.47 -11.72
N GLN A 64 -3.06 3.91 -12.32
CA GLN A 64 -3.06 2.53 -12.75
C GLN A 64 -3.25 1.56 -11.58
N LYS A 65 -2.61 1.83 -10.44
CA LYS A 65 -2.83 1.02 -9.23
C LYS A 65 -4.25 1.11 -8.73
N ALA A 66 -4.84 2.32 -8.70
CA ALA A 66 -6.23 2.52 -8.31
C ALA A 66 -7.19 1.71 -9.20
N LEU A 67 -6.99 1.72 -10.53
CA LEU A 67 -7.79 0.93 -11.46
C LEU A 67 -7.73 -0.58 -11.18
N VAL A 68 -6.55 -1.12 -10.83
CA VAL A 68 -6.42 -2.54 -10.46
C VAL A 68 -7.20 -2.84 -9.19
N ILE A 69 -7.15 -1.94 -8.19
CA ILE A 69 -7.87 -2.12 -6.93
C ILE A 69 -9.38 -2.05 -7.16
N ASP A 70 -9.87 -1.07 -7.92
CA ASP A 70 -11.28 -0.94 -8.26
C ASP A 70 -11.80 -2.21 -8.96
N GLN A 71 -11.06 -2.71 -9.96
CA GLN A 71 -11.38 -3.97 -10.65
C GLN A 71 -11.42 -5.18 -9.71
N CYS A 72 -10.62 -5.19 -8.65
CA CYS A 72 -10.61 -6.26 -7.66
C CYS A 72 -11.73 -6.12 -6.64
N LEU A 73 -12.07 -4.90 -6.22
CA LEU A 73 -13.21 -4.63 -5.34
C LEU A 73 -14.55 -4.97 -6.02
N GLU A 74 -14.65 -4.83 -7.34
CA GLU A 74 -15.82 -5.28 -8.10
C GLU A 74 -16.00 -6.81 -8.09
N LYS A 75 -14.90 -7.57 -7.96
CA LYS A 75 -14.89 -9.04 -8.03
C LYS A 75 -14.93 -9.70 -6.66
N VAL A 76 -14.40 -9.04 -5.64
CA VAL A 76 -14.34 -9.56 -4.27
C VAL A 76 -15.51 -8.97 -3.48
N PRO A 77 -16.50 -9.78 -3.07
CA PRO A 77 -17.66 -9.27 -2.36
C PRO A 77 -17.26 -8.64 -1.02
N LEU A 78 -17.86 -7.48 -0.72
CA LEU A 78 -17.71 -6.84 0.59
C LEU A 78 -18.35 -7.73 1.67
N PRO A 79 -17.71 -7.86 2.85
CA PRO A 79 -18.34 -8.52 3.98
C PRO A 79 -19.57 -7.72 4.43
N ASN A 80 -20.54 -8.40 5.06
CA ASN A 80 -21.73 -7.73 5.58
C ASN A 80 -21.32 -6.78 6.71
N ILE A 81 -21.38 -5.47 6.44
CA ILE A 81 -20.86 -4.41 7.32
C ILE A 81 -21.51 -4.44 8.71
N GLU A 82 -22.76 -4.86 8.83
CA GLU A 82 -23.48 -4.87 10.11
C GLU A 82 -22.98 -5.97 11.07
N ASN A 83 -22.41 -7.04 10.52
CA ASN A 83 -22.03 -8.24 11.28
C ASN A 83 -20.60 -8.73 11.00
N ALA A 84 -19.82 -7.95 10.25
CA ALA A 84 -18.47 -8.34 9.84
C ALA A 84 -17.58 -8.50 11.06
N THR A 85 -16.99 -9.68 11.19
CA THR A 85 -15.94 -9.92 12.19
C THR A 85 -14.60 -9.37 11.70
N GLN A 86 -13.62 -9.23 12.60
CA GLN A 86 -12.25 -8.91 12.20
C GLN A 86 -11.66 -9.95 11.24
N GLU A 87 -12.06 -11.21 11.38
CA GLU A 87 -11.66 -12.29 10.47
C GLU A 87 -12.26 -12.08 9.07
N ASP A 88 -13.53 -11.68 8.95
CA ASP A 88 -14.16 -11.37 7.66
C ASP A 88 -13.47 -10.19 6.96
N VAL A 89 -13.12 -9.14 7.71
CA VAL A 89 -12.39 -7.99 7.19
C VAL A 89 -10.99 -8.39 6.73
N GLN A 90 -10.29 -9.19 7.53
CA GLN A 90 -8.95 -9.66 7.18
C GLN A 90 -8.98 -10.56 5.94
N LYS A 91 -9.93 -11.50 5.88
CA LYS A 91 -10.15 -12.35 4.71
C LYS A 91 -10.44 -11.53 3.46
N HIS A 92 -11.33 -10.53 3.55
CA HIS A 92 -11.62 -9.66 2.42
C HIS A 92 -10.37 -8.91 1.94
N ARG A 93 -9.54 -8.39 2.86
CA ARG A 93 -8.26 -7.74 2.53
C ARG A 93 -7.29 -8.70 1.82
N GLU A 94 -7.21 -9.94 2.28
CA GLU A 94 -6.39 -10.98 1.66
C GLU A 94 -6.89 -11.34 0.24
N ASP A 95 -8.21 -11.47 0.06
CA ASP A 95 -8.82 -11.79 -1.22
C ASP A 95 -8.61 -10.66 -2.25
N VAL A 96 -8.77 -9.39 -1.84
CA VAL A 96 -8.47 -8.21 -2.69
C VAL A 96 -6.99 -8.14 -3.04
N THR A 97 -6.09 -8.36 -2.06
CA THR A 97 -4.64 -8.37 -2.28
C THR A 97 -4.24 -9.47 -3.27
N THR A 98 -4.81 -10.66 -3.11
CA THR A 98 -4.58 -11.81 -3.99
C THR A 98 -5.02 -11.50 -5.41
N CYS A 99 -6.23 -10.94 -5.58
CA CYS A 99 -6.72 -10.49 -6.88
C CYS A 99 -5.76 -9.49 -7.56
N ALA A 100 -5.29 -8.49 -6.82
CA ALA A 100 -4.41 -7.45 -7.35
C ALA A 100 -3.06 -8.04 -7.80
N LEU A 101 -2.45 -8.89 -6.97
CA LEU A 101 -1.19 -9.55 -7.28
C LEU A 101 -1.29 -10.45 -8.52
N HIS A 102 -2.41 -11.16 -8.69
CA HIS A 102 -2.66 -11.94 -9.90
C HIS A 102 -2.85 -11.05 -11.13
N THR A 103 -3.67 -10.01 -11.01
CA THR A 103 -3.98 -9.07 -12.11
C THR A 103 -2.72 -8.38 -12.63
N GLU A 104 -1.80 -8.03 -11.73
CA GLU A 104 -0.53 -7.39 -12.07
C GLU A 104 0.55 -8.40 -12.52
N GLY A 105 0.31 -9.70 -12.46
CA GLY A 105 1.25 -10.74 -12.89
C GLY A 105 2.44 -10.95 -11.94
N TRP A 106 2.22 -10.79 -10.64
CA TRP A 106 3.23 -11.01 -9.59
C TRP A 106 3.43 -12.48 -9.23
N PHE A 107 2.46 -13.33 -9.58
CA PHE A 107 2.59 -14.78 -9.52
C PHE A 107 2.91 -15.34 -10.91
N ASN A 108 3.78 -16.34 -10.96
CA ASN A 108 4.01 -17.11 -12.19
C ASN A 108 2.89 -18.16 -12.39
N GLU A 109 2.97 -18.91 -13.50
CA GLU A 109 2.00 -19.97 -13.85
C GLU A 109 1.90 -21.08 -12.78
N LYS A 110 2.90 -21.21 -11.91
CA LYS A 110 2.91 -22.17 -10.79
C LYS A 110 2.36 -21.56 -9.49
N GLY A 111 1.80 -20.35 -9.54
CA GLY A 111 1.28 -19.62 -8.38
C GLY A 111 2.36 -19.05 -7.46
N ARG A 112 3.64 -19.13 -7.82
CA ARG A 112 4.75 -18.67 -6.96
C ARG A 112 5.07 -17.21 -7.22
N TYR A 113 5.39 -16.48 -6.17
CA TYR A 113 5.75 -15.07 -6.28
C TYR A 113 7.03 -14.88 -7.09
N ARG A 114 7.06 -13.81 -7.90
CA ARG A 114 8.15 -13.48 -8.81
C ARG A 114 9.18 -12.56 -8.17
N PHE A 115 10.01 -13.09 -7.29
CA PHE A 115 11.11 -12.34 -6.67
C PHE A 115 12.11 -11.79 -7.69
N ASP A 116 12.33 -12.49 -8.81
CA ASP A 116 13.14 -12.04 -9.95
C ASP A 116 12.62 -10.71 -10.54
N ARG A 117 11.30 -10.60 -10.64
CA ARG A 117 10.65 -9.36 -11.09
C ARG A 117 10.84 -8.27 -10.06
N ALA A 118 10.63 -8.56 -8.77
CA ALA A 118 10.83 -7.57 -7.71
C ALA A 118 12.27 -7.02 -7.70
N ARG A 119 13.27 -7.89 -7.88
CA ARG A 119 14.68 -7.48 -8.05
C ARG A 119 14.85 -6.56 -9.25
N SER A 120 14.24 -6.89 -10.38
CA SER A 120 14.29 -6.08 -11.60
C SER A 120 13.63 -4.71 -11.41
N GLU A 121 12.51 -4.63 -10.68
CA GLU A 121 11.90 -3.35 -10.32
C GLU A 121 12.85 -2.48 -9.49
N ILE A 122 13.53 -3.05 -8.48
CA ILE A 122 14.52 -2.33 -7.67
C ILE A 122 15.64 -1.75 -8.54
N LEU A 123 16.19 -2.56 -9.45
CA LEU A 123 17.24 -2.12 -10.39
C LEU A 123 16.74 -1.03 -11.35
N ASN A 124 15.51 -1.14 -11.82
CA ASN A 124 14.91 -0.17 -12.74
C ASN A 124 14.61 1.17 -12.07
N LYS A 125 14.54 1.22 -10.74
CA LYS A 125 14.40 2.48 -10.01
C LYS A 125 15.65 3.34 -10.06
N GLN A 126 16.80 2.80 -10.49
CA GLN A 126 18.04 3.54 -10.63
C GLN A 126 18.41 4.28 -9.34
N LEU A 127 18.38 3.56 -8.21
CA LEU A 127 18.79 4.14 -6.93
C LEU A 127 20.27 4.54 -7.00
N ALA A 128 20.70 5.47 -6.13
CA ALA A 128 22.12 5.74 -5.93
C ALA A 128 22.86 4.42 -5.65
N LYS A 129 24.05 4.22 -6.23
CA LYS A 129 24.68 2.89 -6.27
C LYS A 129 24.99 2.30 -4.90
N ASP A 130 25.35 3.15 -3.94
CA ASP A 130 25.51 2.79 -2.53
C ASP A 130 24.19 2.31 -1.92
N VAL A 131 23.09 3.02 -2.16
CA VAL A 131 21.74 2.62 -1.70
C VAL A 131 21.26 1.34 -2.39
N GLU A 132 21.39 1.25 -3.71
CA GLU A 132 20.96 0.12 -4.54
C GLU A 132 21.56 -1.19 -4.05
N SER A 133 22.87 -1.19 -3.77
CA SER A 133 23.58 -2.37 -3.28
C SER A 133 23.01 -2.90 -1.95
N VAL A 134 22.68 -1.99 -1.02
CA VAL A 134 22.14 -2.36 0.29
C VAL A 134 20.69 -2.84 0.17
N VAL A 135 19.87 -2.17 -0.65
CA VAL A 135 18.48 -2.58 -0.89
C VAL A 135 18.42 -3.96 -1.56
N LEU A 136 19.32 -4.26 -2.50
CA LEU A 136 19.40 -5.58 -3.13
C LEU A 136 19.85 -6.68 -2.15
N SER A 137 20.77 -6.37 -1.23
CA SER A 137 21.12 -7.29 -0.15
C SER A 137 19.89 -7.60 0.72
N LYS A 138 19.11 -6.58 1.08
CA LYS A 138 17.86 -6.77 1.85
C LYS A 138 16.78 -7.50 1.08
N HIS A 139 16.71 -7.33 -0.24
CA HIS A 139 15.86 -8.16 -1.09
C HIS A 139 16.18 -9.65 -0.95
N ASP A 140 17.45 -10.03 -1.01
CA ASP A 140 17.86 -11.43 -0.91
C ASP A 140 17.59 -12.01 0.50
N GLU A 141 17.82 -11.22 1.55
CA GLU A 141 17.49 -11.58 2.94
C GLU A 141 15.97 -11.76 3.14
N CYS A 142 15.15 -10.76 2.80
CA CYS A 142 13.70 -10.79 2.94
C CYS A 142 13.05 -11.89 2.10
N LYS A 143 13.59 -12.15 0.90
CA LYS A 143 13.16 -13.28 0.07
C LYS A 143 13.39 -14.59 0.83
N THR A 144 14.61 -14.83 1.28
CA THR A 144 14.99 -16.07 1.97
C THR A 144 14.11 -16.29 3.20
N GLU A 145 13.93 -15.28 4.04
CA GLU A 145 13.08 -15.36 5.22
C GLU A 145 11.62 -15.72 4.86
N SER A 146 11.08 -15.10 3.81
CA SER A 146 9.71 -15.37 3.36
C SER A 146 9.53 -16.77 2.76
N GLU A 147 10.54 -17.29 2.07
CA GLU A 147 10.53 -18.65 1.51
C GLU A 147 10.64 -19.70 2.61
N GLU A 148 11.45 -19.46 3.65
CA GLU A 148 11.60 -20.37 4.79
C GLU A 148 10.35 -20.40 5.68
N LYS A 149 9.75 -19.25 5.98
CA LYS A 149 8.57 -19.18 6.86
C LYS A 149 7.28 -19.62 6.17
N PHE A 150 7.15 -19.38 4.86
CA PHE A 150 5.89 -19.57 4.12
C PHE A 150 6.09 -20.32 2.80
N ALA A 151 6.77 -21.48 2.83
CA ALA A 151 7.15 -22.25 1.64
C ALA A 151 5.99 -22.60 0.68
N GLN A 152 4.77 -22.73 1.20
CA GLN A 152 3.57 -23.10 0.41
C GLN A 152 2.39 -22.13 0.59
N GLN A 153 2.58 -21.05 1.36
CA GLN A 153 1.56 -20.04 1.62
C GLN A 153 1.93 -18.75 0.90
N TYR A 154 1.78 -18.74 -0.43
CA TYR A 154 2.38 -17.69 -1.27
C TYR A 154 1.85 -16.28 -0.99
N VAL A 155 0.61 -16.13 -0.54
CA VAL A 155 0.09 -14.82 -0.11
C VAL A 155 0.79 -14.34 1.16
N SER A 156 0.91 -15.20 2.18
CA SER A 156 1.62 -14.90 3.42
C SER A 156 3.12 -14.66 3.19
N GLN A 157 3.73 -15.42 2.28
CA GLN A 157 5.09 -15.19 1.80
C GLN A 157 5.25 -13.78 1.24
N VAL A 158 4.34 -13.35 0.37
CA VAL A 158 4.36 -12.00 -0.20
C VAL A 158 4.19 -10.95 0.88
N GLN A 159 3.22 -11.09 1.78
CA GLN A 159 2.98 -10.13 2.86
C GLN A 159 4.22 -9.96 3.75
N LEU A 160 4.87 -11.05 4.14
CA LEU A 160 6.11 -10.98 4.93
C LEU A 160 7.25 -10.33 4.13
N TYR A 161 7.46 -10.73 2.88
CA TYR A 161 8.47 -10.14 2.02
C TYR A 161 8.26 -8.62 1.87
N GLN A 162 7.02 -8.20 1.59
CA GLN A 162 6.65 -6.79 1.42
C GLN A 162 6.91 -6.01 2.70
N ALA A 163 6.43 -6.49 3.86
CA ALA A 163 6.66 -5.83 5.14
C ALA A 163 8.16 -5.72 5.49
N CYS A 164 8.94 -6.77 5.23
CA CYS A 164 10.39 -6.79 5.44
C CYS A 164 11.10 -5.75 4.55
N MET A 165 10.75 -5.71 3.26
CA MET A 165 11.31 -4.74 2.32
C MET A 165 10.91 -3.31 2.65
N ASP A 166 9.63 -3.06 2.98
CA ASP A 166 9.12 -1.74 3.34
C ASP A 166 9.85 -1.19 4.57
N TYR A 167 10.06 -2.02 5.59
CA TYR A 167 10.85 -1.67 6.77
C TYR A 167 12.28 -1.27 6.39
N HIS A 168 13.00 -2.12 5.65
CA HIS A 168 14.39 -1.85 5.32
C HIS A 168 14.56 -0.66 4.37
N ILE A 169 13.71 -0.55 3.34
CA ILE A 169 13.72 0.59 2.42
C ILE A 169 13.45 1.88 3.20
N SER A 170 12.48 1.89 4.11
CA SER A 170 12.19 3.08 4.92
C SER A 170 13.40 3.52 5.76
N GLN A 171 14.13 2.57 6.36
CA GLN A 171 15.35 2.88 7.13
C GLN A 171 16.51 3.33 6.25
N ILE A 172 16.78 2.64 5.15
CA ILE A 172 17.91 2.93 4.25
C ILE A 172 17.72 4.29 3.57
N CYS A 173 16.51 4.54 3.07
CA CYS A 173 16.15 5.77 2.38
C CYS A 173 15.86 6.93 3.34
N GLY A 174 15.55 6.66 4.61
CA GLY A 174 15.14 7.68 5.58
C GLY A 174 13.77 8.26 5.26
N ILE A 175 12.82 7.41 4.87
CA ILE A 175 11.45 7.84 4.50
C ILE A 175 10.69 8.28 5.76
N GLN A 176 10.01 9.42 5.67
CA GLN A 176 9.24 9.99 6.78
C GLN A 176 7.87 10.48 6.28
N ILE A 177 6.83 10.23 7.07
CA ILE A 177 5.51 10.82 6.87
C ILE A 177 5.53 12.21 7.51
N ALA A 178 5.48 13.25 6.69
CA ALA A 178 5.33 14.61 7.16
C ALA A 178 3.88 14.83 7.61
N GLN A 179 3.71 15.30 8.85
CA GLN A 179 2.42 15.77 9.35
C GLN A 179 1.96 16.95 8.48
N PRO A 180 0.69 16.98 8.04
CA PRO A 180 0.17 18.16 7.35
C PRO A 180 0.33 19.37 8.27
N ALA A 181 0.87 20.47 7.74
CA ALA A 181 1.03 21.69 8.52
C ALA A 181 -0.34 22.11 9.10
N PRO A 182 -0.43 22.46 10.40
CA PRO A 182 -1.67 22.93 10.96
C PRO A 182 -2.14 24.18 10.18
N PRO A 183 -3.46 24.33 9.92
CA PRO A 183 -3.97 25.44 9.15
C PRO A 183 -3.59 26.76 9.84
N GLN A 184 -2.77 27.57 9.16
CA GLN A 184 -2.46 28.93 9.58
C GLN A 184 -3.69 29.80 9.36
N GLY A 185 -4.41 30.14 10.44
CA GLY A 185 -5.46 31.15 10.38
C GLY A 185 -6.62 30.94 11.34
N ALA A 186 -6.37 31.02 12.65
CA ALA A 186 -7.37 31.51 13.58
C ALA A 186 -6.81 32.78 14.23
N PRO A 187 -7.35 33.98 13.96
CA PRO A 187 -6.93 35.17 14.68
C PRO A 187 -7.34 35.00 16.15
N HIS A 188 -6.37 35.07 17.05
CA HIS A 188 -6.63 35.28 18.47
C HIS A 188 -7.42 36.59 18.62
N GLN A 189 -8.71 36.50 18.93
CA GLN A 189 -9.44 37.63 19.49
C GLN A 189 -9.14 37.66 20.98
N GLY A 190 -8.57 38.79 21.42
CA GLY A 190 -8.42 39.15 22.83
C GLY A 190 -9.68 39.75 23.41
#